data_AF-A0A455UK06-F1
#
_entry.id   AF-A0A455UK06-F1
#
_cell.length_a   1.000
_cell.length_b   1.000
_cell.length_c   1.000
_cell.angle_alpha   90.00
_cell.angle_beta   90.00
_cell.angle_gamma   90.00
#
_symmetry.space_group_name_H-M   'P 1'
#
loop_
_entity.id
_entity.type
_entity.pdbx_description
1 polymer ?
#
loop_
_entity_poly.entity_id
_entity_poly.type
_entity_poly.pdbx_seq_one_letter_code
_entity_poly.pdbx_strand_id
1 'polypeptide(L)'
;MPTLTSPSPRWPLTQHSSRLWLAGFALLLLAGCASQAPMDESGRQAGQWERQQAEVEAFDTWTLVGKAGLRTPEENVSANLDWNQTPHYFRMLISGPFGGGRNVLEGREGRFSLSIAMDALRQKPQKH
;
A
#
# COMPACT_ATOMS: atom_id res chain seq x y z
N MET A 1 -39.45 -13.01 -69.55
CA MET A 1 -40.16 -13.18 -68.26
C MET A 1 -39.90 -14.61 -67.82
N PRO A 2 -39.15 -14.83 -66.73
CA PRO A 2 -39.86 -15.04 -65.46
C PRO A 2 -39.11 -14.58 -64.17
N THR A 3 -39.94 -14.35 -63.15
CA THR A 3 -39.78 -14.62 -61.71
C THR A 3 -38.55 -14.15 -60.93
N LEU A 4 -38.73 -13.07 -60.16
CA LEU A 4 -38.01 -12.83 -58.89
C LEU A 4 -38.55 -13.76 -57.80
N THR A 5 -37.70 -14.65 -57.30
CA THR A 5 -37.88 -15.33 -56.00
C THR A 5 -37.06 -14.59 -54.96
N SER A 6 -37.73 -14.05 -53.93
CA SER A 6 -37.11 -13.39 -52.78
C SER A 6 -36.78 -14.41 -51.69
N PRO A 7 -35.54 -14.46 -51.15
CA PRO A 7 -35.24 -15.23 -49.96
C PRO A 7 -35.48 -14.38 -48.70
N SER A 8 -36.23 -14.95 -47.75
CA SER A 8 -36.45 -14.38 -46.42
C SER A 8 -35.19 -14.46 -45.54
N PRO A 9 -34.91 -13.44 -44.70
CA PRO A 9 -33.75 -13.45 -43.80
C PRO A 9 -34.04 -14.31 -42.56
N ARG A 10 -33.28 -15.39 -42.40
CA ARG A 10 -33.23 -16.18 -41.16
C ARG A 10 -32.17 -15.55 -40.25
N TRP A 11 -32.58 -14.67 -39.34
CA TRP A 11 -31.66 -14.12 -38.35
C TRP A 11 -31.16 -15.22 -37.40
N PRO A 12 -29.84 -15.30 -37.13
CA PRO A 12 -29.27 -16.38 -36.34
C PRO A 12 -29.55 -16.16 -34.85
N LEU A 13 -30.56 -16.86 -34.32
CA LEU A 13 -30.79 -17.02 -32.88
C LEU A 13 -29.52 -17.47 -32.12
N THR A 14 -28.59 -18.14 -32.82
CA THR A 14 -27.27 -18.57 -32.35
C THR A 14 -26.29 -17.43 -32.06
N GLN A 15 -26.44 -16.27 -32.71
CA GLN A 15 -25.58 -15.10 -32.46
C GLN A 15 -26.01 -14.35 -31.20
N HIS A 16 -27.30 -14.38 -30.88
CA HIS A 16 -27.84 -13.78 -29.66
C HIS A 16 -27.46 -14.59 -28.42
N SER A 17 -27.50 -15.92 -28.50
CA SER A 17 -27.09 -16.79 -27.38
C SER A 17 -25.60 -16.64 -27.06
N SER A 18 -24.72 -16.57 -28.07
CA SER A 18 -23.27 -16.38 -27.85
C SER A 18 -22.95 -15.04 -27.19
N ARG A 19 -23.63 -13.95 -27.56
CA ARG A 19 -23.46 -12.63 -26.94
C ARG A 19 -23.92 -12.60 -25.48
N LEU A 20 -25.01 -13.30 -25.17
CA LEU A 20 -25.50 -13.42 -23.80
C LEU A 20 -24.54 -14.21 -22.91
N TRP A 21 -23.93 -15.27 -23.43
CA TRP A 21 -22.91 -16.05 -22.72
C TRP A 21 -21.64 -15.22 -22.44
N LEU A 22 -21.16 -14.48 -23.43
CA LEU A 22 -19.99 -13.58 -23.25
C LEU A 22 -20.28 -12.46 -22.24
N ALA A 23 -21.47 -11.86 -22.30
CA ALA A 23 -21.88 -10.84 -21.34
C ALA A 23 -22.00 -11.42 -19.92
N GLY A 24 -22.57 -12.61 -19.77
CA GLY A 24 -22.66 -13.30 -18.47
C GLY A 24 -21.28 -13.62 -17.90
N PHE A 25 -20.34 -14.08 -18.72
CA PHE A 25 -18.97 -14.35 -18.27
C PHE A 25 -18.22 -13.08 -17.85
N ALA A 26 -18.39 -11.98 -18.60
CA ALA A 26 -17.82 -10.69 -18.24
C ALA A 26 -18.38 -10.16 -16.92
N LEU A 27 -19.68 -10.33 -16.67
CA LEU A 27 -20.32 -9.95 -15.41
C LEU A 27 -19.83 -10.79 -14.23
N LEU A 28 -19.62 -12.09 -14.41
CA LEU A 28 -19.04 -12.97 -13.39
C LEU A 28 -17.60 -12.58 -13.04
N LEU A 29 -16.79 -12.24 -14.04
CA LEU A 29 -15.42 -11.76 -13.81
C LEU A 29 -15.38 -10.41 -13.07
N LEU A 30 -16.28 -9.48 -13.41
CA LEU A 30 -16.40 -8.20 -12.70
C LEU A 30 -16.87 -8.39 -11.25
N ALA A 31 -17.85 -9.28 -11.02
CA ALA A 31 -18.32 -9.59 -9.67
C ALA A 31 -17.20 -10.20 -8.81
N GLY A 32 -16.33 -11.04 -9.39
CA GLY A 32 -15.15 -11.55 -8.70
C GLY A 32 -14.12 -10.47 -8.33
N CYS A 33 -13.90 -9.47 -9.19
CA CYS A 33 -13.00 -8.34 -8.86
C CYS A 33 -13.57 -7.37 -7.82
N ALA A 34 -14.90 -7.24 -7.73
CA ALA A 34 -15.56 -6.33 -6.80
C ALA A 34 -16.00 -7.00 -5.49
N SER A 35 -16.05 -8.34 -5.43
CA SER A 35 -16.44 -9.07 -4.23
C SER A 35 -15.37 -8.88 -3.17
N GLN A 36 -15.70 -8.11 -2.14
CA GLN A 36 -14.91 -8.02 -0.93
C GLN A 36 -14.99 -9.38 -0.22
N ALA A 37 -13.86 -9.87 0.31
CA ALA A 37 -13.88 -11.02 1.20
C ALA A 37 -14.81 -10.70 2.38
N PRO A 38 -15.64 -11.64 2.85
CA PRO A 38 -16.45 -11.43 4.04
C PRO A 38 -15.51 -11.00 5.17
N MET A 39 -15.67 -9.77 5.64
CA MET A 39 -14.96 -9.31 6.82
C MET A 39 -15.63 -10.04 7.99
N ASP A 40 -14.85 -10.74 8.80
CA ASP A 40 -15.38 -11.49 9.94
C ASP A 40 -16.06 -10.50 10.92
N GLU A 41 -17.38 -10.45 10.84
CA GLU A 41 -18.25 -9.60 11.66
C GLU A 41 -18.39 -10.14 13.09
N SER A 42 -17.78 -11.30 13.41
CA SER A 42 -17.52 -11.70 14.80
C SER A 42 -16.42 -10.80 15.35
N GLY A 43 -16.77 -9.53 15.53
CA GLY A 43 -15.86 -8.45 15.87
C GLY A 43 -14.88 -8.89 16.93
N ARG A 44 -13.59 -8.88 16.55
CA ARG A 44 -12.39 -9.12 17.38
C ARG A 44 -12.78 -9.55 18.79
N GLN A 45 -12.91 -10.86 18.99
CA GLN A 45 -13.31 -11.44 20.27
C GLN A 45 -12.51 -10.78 21.40
N ALA A 46 -13.20 -10.36 22.48
CA ALA A 46 -12.55 -9.73 23.62
C ALA A 46 -11.33 -10.57 24.07
N GLY A 47 -10.14 -9.97 24.13
CA GLY A 47 -8.88 -10.67 24.39
C GLY A 47 -7.97 -10.85 23.17
N GLN A 48 -8.48 -10.81 21.93
CA GLN A 48 -7.62 -10.96 20.74
C GLN A 48 -6.70 -9.76 20.55
N TRP A 49 -7.20 -8.54 20.83
CA TRP A 49 -6.38 -7.33 20.77
C TRP A 49 -5.30 -7.34 21.85
N GLU A 50 -5.66 -7.68 23.07
CA GLU A 50 -4.73 -7.74 24.20
C GLU A 50 -3.61 -8.75 23.97
N ARG A 51 -3.95 -9.93 23.41
CA ARG A 51 -2.97 -10.94 23.00
C ARG A 51 -2.06 -10.45 21.87
N GLN A 52 -2.64 -9.86 20.82
CA GLN A 52 -1.87 -9.31 19.70
C GLN A 52 -0.94 -8.19 20.17
N GLN A 53 -1.44 -7.31 21.04
CA GLN A 53 -0.65 -6.23 21.62
C GLN A 53 0.51 -6.80 22.43
N ALA A 54 0.27 -7.79 23.30
CA ALA A 54 1.34 -8.44 24.06
C ALA A 54 2.39 -9.13 23.16
N GLU A 55 1.96 -9.75 22.06
CA GLU A 55 2.88 -10.34 21.07
C GLU A 55 3.72 -9.28 20.35
N VAL A 56 3.13 -8.13 19.97
CA VAL A 56 3.84 -7.02 19.33
C VAL A 56 4.81 -6.33 20.30
N GLU A 57 4.40 -6.13 21.55
CA GLU A 57 5.23 -5.53 22.61
C GLU A 57 6.43 -6.41 22.98
N ALA A 58 6.33 -7.73 22.76
CA ALA A 58 7.43 -8.66 22.98
C ALA A 58 8.53 -8.55 21.91
N PHE A 59 8.32 -7.83 20.80
CA PHE A 59 9.35 -7.64 19.77
C PHE A 59 10.41 -6.63 20.21
N ASP A 60 11.61 -7.13 20.50
CA ASP A 60 12.79 -6.33 20.78
C ASP A 60 13.54 -5.90 19.50
N THR A 61 13.32 -6.64 18.42
CA THR A 61 13.97 -6.49 17.12
C THR A 61 12.93 -6.60 16.02
N TRP A 62 12.79 -5.54 15.23
CA TRP A 62 11.80 -5.50 14.16
C TRP A 62 12.19 -4.51 13.07
N THR A 63 11.52 -4.62 11.92
CA THR A 63 11.71 -3.69 10.80
C THR A 63 10.35 -3.25 10.27
N LEU A 64 10.21 -1.95 10.00
CA LEU A 64 9.02 -1.34 9.44
C LEU A 64 9.40 -0.54 8.20
N VAL A 65 8.82 -0.92 7.06
CA VAL A 65 8.97 -0.22 5.78
C VAL A 65 7.60 0.21 5.30
N GLY A 66 7.45 1.50 4.97
CA GLY A 66 6.17 2.01 4.53
C GLY A 66 6.18 3.47 4.11
N LYS A 67 4.98 4.02 3.96
CA LYS A 67 4.77 5.45 3.69
C LYS A 67 4.20 6.14 4.93
N ALA A 68 4.89 7.17 5.38
CA ALA A 68 4.41 8.08 6.43
C ALA A 68 3.78 9.31 5.78
N GLY A 69 2.55 9.64 6.16
CA GLY A 69 1.88 10.88 5.75
C GLY A 69 1.87 11.89 6.89
N LEU A 70 2.27 13.13 6.61
CA LEU A 70 2.05 14.26 7.50
C LEU A 70 0.97 15.16 6.90
N ARG A 71 -0.05 15.43 7.69
CA ARG A 71 -1.14 16.32 7.33
C ARG A 71 -1.27 17.42 8.38
N THR A 72 -0.97 18.64 7.97
CA THR A 72 -1.25 19.88 8.70
C THR A 72 -2.33 20.66 7.94
N PRO A 73 -2.89 21.75 8.51
CA PRO A 73 -3.83 22.59 7.76
C PRO A 73 -3.20 23.21 6.49
N GLU A 74 -1.90 23.48 6.52
CA GLU A 74 -1.15 24.11 5.43
C GLU A 74 -0.58 23.11 4.42
N GLU A 75 -0.25 21.89 4.86
CA GLU A 75 0.51 20.93 4.05
C GLU A 75 -0.02 19.50 4.17
N ASN A 76 0.03 18.76 3.06
CA ASN A 76 -0.19 17.32 3.04
C ASN A 76 0.93 16.66 2.24
N VAL A 77 1.85 16.01 2.94
CA VAL A 77 3.07 15.46 2.39
C VAL A 77 3.23 14.00 2.80
N SER A 78 3.84 13.19 1.94
CA SER A 78 4.10 11.78 2.23
C SER A 78 5.55 11.42 1.98
N ALA A 79 6.17 10.68 2.89
CA ALA A 79 7.54 10.19 2.75
C ALA A 79 7.61 8.68 2.90
N ASN A 80 8.68 8.10 2.37
CA ASN A 80 9.04 6.73 2.65
C ASN A 80 9.76 6.68 4.00
N LEU A 81 9.41 5.66 4.78
CA LEU A 81 9.98 5.34 6.09
C LEU A 81 10.58 3.93 6.01
N ASP A 82 11.82 3.81 6.45
CA ASP A 82 12.50 2.54 6.68
C ASP A 82 13.10 2.59 8.09
N TRP A 83 12.54 1.80 9.01
CA TRP A 83 12.92 1.75 10.41
C TRP A 83 13.37 0.33 10.75
N ASN A 84 14.61 0.22 11.21
CA ASN A 84 15.13 -0.98 11.87
C ASN A 84 15.31 -0.72 13.38
N GLN A 85 14.69 -1.55 14.21
CA GLN A 85 14.79 -1.51 15.66
C GLN A 85 15.51 -2.76 16.16
N THR A 86 16.39 -2.57 17.14
CA THR A 86 17.03 -3.60 17.97
C THR A 86 16.98 -3.14 19.43
N PRO A 87 17.33 -3.98 20.43
CA PRO A 87 17.19 -3.63 21.84
C PRO A 87 17.94 -2.35 22.27
N HIS A 88 19.14 -2.12 21.72
CA HIS A 88 20.02 -1.02 22.16
C HIS A 88 20.31 -0.01 21.04
N TYR A 89 19.70 -0.19 19.88
CA TYR A 89 19.94 0.62 18.70
C TYR A 89 18.71 0.69 17.80
N PHE A 90 18.44 1.87 17.28
CA PHE A 90 17.47 2.04 16.21
C PHE A 90 18.03 2.91 15.12
N ARG A 91 17.54 2.67 13.90
CA ARG A 91 17.84 3.46 12.72
C ARG A 91 16.57 3.72 11.95
N MET A 92 16.26 4.99 11.78
CA MET A 92 15.09 5.46 11.04
C MET A 92 15.55 6.30 9.85
N LEU A 93 15.20 5.85 8.67
CA LEU A 93 15.44 6.52 7.41
C LEU A 93 14.13 7.12 6.89
N ILE A 94 14.11 8.43 6.73
CA ILE A 94 12.96 9.16 6.18
C ILE A 94 13.40 9.84 4.88
N SER A 95 12.70 9.55 3.79
CA SER A 95 12.95 10.16 2.47
C SER A 95 11.67 10.59 1.80
N GLY A 96 11.55 11.86 1.43
CA GLY A 96 10.34 12.37 0.78
C GLY A 96 10.32 13.89 0.68
N PRO A 97 9.17 14.49 0.31
CA PRO A 97 8.98 15.91 0.09
C PRO A 97 8.98 16.73 1.39
N PHE A 98 9.43 16.17 2.52
CA PHE A 98 9.87 16.87 3.73
C PHE A 98 11.13 17.74 3.47
N GLY A 99 11.18 18.47 2.35
CA GLY A 99 12.07 19.61 2.09
C GLY A 99 13.59 19.40 2.03
N GLY A 100 14.18 18.21 2.25
CA GLY A 100 15.64 18.17 2.49
C GLY A 100 16.40 16.89 2.20
N GLY A 101 15.87 15.96 1.40
CA GLY A 101 16.59 14.74 1.01
C GLY A 101 16.46 13.60 2.02
N ARG A 102 17.56 12.87 2.24
CA ARG A 102 17.59 11.63 3.03
C ARG A 102 17.97 11.93 4.48
N ASN A 103 17.01 11.80 5.40
CA ASN A 103 17.23 12.01 6.82
C ASN A 103 17.42 10.67 7.53
N VAL A 104 18.48 10.58 8.33
CA VAL A 104 18.77 9.39 9.14
C VAL A 104 18.74 9.80 10.60
N LEU A 105 17.84 9.19 11.37
CA LEU A 105 17.84 9.29 12.81
C LEU A 105 18.34 7.96 13.38
N GLU A 106 19.45 8.02 14.10
CA GLU A 106 20.04 6.86 14.77
C GLU A 106 20.10 7.15 16.26
N GLY A 107 19.89 6.13 17.08
CA GLY A 107 19.97 6.29 18.51
C GLY A 107 20.36 5.02 19.23
N ARG A 108 21.03 5.20 20.35
CA ARG A 108 21.45 4.17 21.30
C ARG A 108 21.35 4.74 22.70
N GLU A 109 20.74 4.01 23.63
CA GLU A 109 20.68 4.28 25.08
C GLU A 109 21.15 5.68 25.52
N GLY A 110 20.21 6.65 25.50
CA GLY A 110 20.44 8.03 25.95
C GLY A 110 21.16 8.96 24.96
N ARG A 111 21.58 8.46 23.80
CA ARG A 111 22.17 9.26 22.71
C ARG A 111 21.39 9.07 21.42
N PHE A 112 21.12 10.18 20.74
CA PHE A 112 20.52 10.20 19.42
C PHE A 112 21.32 11.14 18.52
N SER A 113 21.43 10.77 17.24
CA SER A 113 22.05 11.56 16.20
C SER A 113 21.09 11.68 15.04
N LEU A 114 20.82 12.92 14.63
CA LEU A 114 20.05 13.22 13.43
C LEU A 114 21.02 13.69 12.35
N SER A 115 21.04 12.97 11.23
CA SER A 115 21.78 13.35 10.02
C SER A 115 20.80 13.81 8.95
N ILE A 116 20.83 15.10 8.65
CA ILE A 116 20.03 15.71 7.58
C ILE A 116 20.93 15.82 6.35
N ALA A 117 20.47 15.38 5.18
CA ALA A 117 21.29 15.43 3.96
C ALA A 117 21.76 16.85 3.60
N MET A 118 21.03 17.89 4.02
CA MET A 118 21.43 19.30 3.88
C MET A 118 22.69 19.65 4.72
N ASP A 119 22.86 19.03 5.90
CA ASP A 119 23.97 19.32 6.83
C ASP A 119 25.28 18.59 6.48
N ALA A 120 25.21 17.50 5.69
CA ALA A 120 26.40 16.77 5.23
C ALA A 120 27.32 17.60 4.32
N LEU A 121 26.82 18.70 3.73
CA LEU A 121 27.64 19.65 2.97
C LEU A 121 28.34 20.70 3.85
N ARG A 122 27.99 20.80 5.15
CA ARG A 122 28.62 21.74 6.11
C ARG A 122 29.77 21.13 6.90
N GLN A 123 29.81 19.81 7.05
CA GLN A 123 30.90 19.09 7.70
C GLN A 123 32.00 18.70 6.70
N LYS A 124 32.70 19.69 6.13
CA LYS A 124 34.06 19.46 5.62
C LYS A 124 35.01 19.26 6.82
N PRO A 125 36.05 18.42 6.70
CA PRO A 125 36.80 17.87 7.83
C PRO A 125 37.54 18.96 8.62
N GLN A 126 37.41 18.92 9.95
CA GLN A 126 38.39 19.50 10.86
C GLN A 126 39.74 18.84 10.56
N LYS A 127 40.63 19.62 9.97
CA LYS A 127 42.02 19.25 9.67
C LYS A 127 42.75 19.01 11.01
N HIS A 128 43.60 18.00 10.98
CA HIS A 128 44.46 17.52 12.06
C HIS A 128 45.41 18.60 12.61
#